data_AF-A0A2D5NCE3-F1
#
_entry.id   AF-A0A2D5NCE3-F1
#
_cell.length_a   1.000
_cell.length_b   1.000
_cell.length_c   1.000
_cell.angle_alpha   90.00
_cell.angle_beta   90.00
_cell.angle_gamma   90.00
#
_symmetry.space_group_name_H-M   'P 1'
#
loop_
_entity.id
_entity.type
_entity.pdbx_description
1 polymer ?
#
loop_
_entity_poly.entity_id
_entity_poly.type
_entity_poly.pdbx_seq_one_letter_code
_entity_poly.pdbx_strand_id
1 'polypeptide(L)'
;MTDPRALRFYATLLVVALLGAFVQSTITGLQITGPLAYSYLVNHALAAVIFAFLFRWRRRHIEKLGFLFMAGTGLKFLTFFIVFYPSFRADGELTQAEFLLFFVPYALSTLVETVFLARILNRE
;
A
#
# COMPACT_ATOMS: atom_id res chain seq x y z
N MET A 1 -13.31 21.70 -1.35
CA MET A 1 -14.18 20.63 -1.88
C MET A 1 -13.29 19.47 -2.33
N THR A 2 -13.36 18.33 -1.65
CA THR A 2 -12.57 17.13 -2.00
C THR A 2 -13.08 16.52 -3.31
N ASP A 3 -12.18 16.29 -4.27
CA ASP A 3 -12.53 15.67 -5.56
C ASP A 3 -13.14 14.27 -5.33
N PRO A 4 -14.33 13.96 -5.88
CA PRO A 4 -14.99 12.68 -5.66
C PRO A 4 -14.18 11.48 -6.15
N ARG A 5 -13.25 11.66 -7.09
CA ARG A 5 -12.34 10.60 -7.54
C ARG A 5 -11.32 10.24 -6.46
N ALA A 6 -10.79 11.25 -5.76
CA ALA A 6 -9.88 11.03 -4.65
C ALA A 6 -10.60 10.37 -3.46
N LEU A 7 -11.83 10.79 -3.16
CA LEU A 7 -12.62 10.15 -2.11
C LEU A 7 -12.86 8.66 -2.41
N ARG A 8 -13.21 8.31 -3.65
CA ARG A 8 -13.36 6.91 -4.08
C ARG A 8 -12.08 6.12 -3.89
N PHE A 9 -10.92 6.70 -4.20
CA PHE A 9 -9.63 6.04 -3.96
C PHE A 9 -9.44 5.70 -2.49
N TYR A 10 -9.54 6.68 -1.58
CA TYR A 10 -9.32 6.44 -0.15
C TYR A 10 -10.34 5.46 0.44
N ALA A 11 -11.60 5.53 0.01
CA ALA A 11 -12.63 4.57 0.42
C ALA A 11 -12.30 3.14 -0.08
N THR A 12 -11.92 2.97 -1.35
CA THR A 12 -11.51 1.67 -1.88
C THR A 12 -10.27 1.14 -1.17
N LEU A 13 -9.27 1.99 -0.94
CA LEU A 13 -8.06 1.61 -0.22
C LEU A 13 -8.37 1.14 1.21
N LEU A 14 -9.33 1.80 1.89
CA LEU A 14 -9.71 1.45 3.26
C LEU A 14 -10.47 0.14 3.30
N VAL A 15 -11.45 -0.04 2.41
CA VAL A 15 -12.22 -1.29 2.29
C VAL A 15 -11.30 -2.46 1.97
N VAL A 16 -10.37 -2.29 1.01
CA VAL A 16 -9.40 -3.34 0.64
C VAL A 16 -8.46 -3.65 1.80
N ALA A 17 -8.02 -2.65 2.57
CA ALA A 17 -7.19 -2.88 3.75
C ALA A 17 -7.94 -3.67 4.84
N LEU A 18 -9.19 -3.29 5.15
CA LEU A 18 -9.99 -3.98 6.17
C LEU A 18 -10.33 -5.41 5.76
N LEU A 19 -10.77 -5.63 4.51
CA LEU A 19 -11.06 -6.96 4.00
C LEU A 19 -9.81 -7.82 3.89
N GLY A 20 -8.69 -7.25 3.42
CA GLY A 20 -7.41 -7.94 3.36
C GLY A 20 -6.94 -8.39 4.74
N ALA A 21 -7.00 -7.50 5.74
CA ALA A 21 -6.60 -7.82 7.10
C ALA A 21 -7.47 -8.92 7.70
N PHE A 22 -8.79 -8.87 7.47
CA PHE A 22 -9.72 -9.90 7.89
C PHE A 22 -9.40 -11.26 7.24
N VAL A 23 -9.28 -11.31 5.90
CA VAL A 23 -8.98 -12.53 5.15
C VAL A 23 -7.62 -13.11 5.55
N GLN A 24 -6.60 -12.26 5.70
CA GLN A 24 -5.28 -12.71 6.10
C GLN A 24 -5.29 -13.25 7.54
N SER A 25 -6.03 -12.61 8.45
CA SER A 25 -6.23 -13.09 9.82
C SER A 25 -6.93 -14.45 9.86
N THR A 26 -7.99 -14.66 9.08
CA THR A 26 -8.70 -15.95 9.07
C THR A 26 -7.88 -17.08 8.46
N ILE A 27 -7.05 -16.81 7.45
CA ILE A 27 -6.19 -17.81 6.80
C ILE A 27 -4.97 -18.15 7.66
N THR A 28 -4.34 -17.16 8.28
CA THR A 28 -3.08 -17.35 9.02
C THR A 28 -3.30 -17.64 10.51
N GLY A 29 -4.50 -17.41 11.04
CA GLY A 29 -4.79 -17.46 12.47
C GLY A 29 -4.20 -16.29 13.27
N LEU A 30 -3.55 -15.33 12.60
CA LEU A 30 -2.97 -14.15 13.25
C LEU A 30 -4.09 -13.22 13.74
N GLN A 31 -3.91 -12.64 14.91
CA GLN A 31 -4.81 -11.61 15.41
C GLN A 31 -4.67 -10.33 14.58
N ILE A 32 -5.76 -9.59 14.39
CA ILE A 32 -5.76 -8.24 13.76
C ILE A 32 -5.23 -7.20 14.77
N THR A 33 -4.10 -7.50 15.36
CA THR A 33 -3.37 -6.68 16.34
C THR A 33 -1.88 -6.88 16.08
N GLY A 34 -1.03 -6.05 16.70
CA GLY A 34 0.42 -6.21 16.59
C GLY A 34 0.95 -6.13 15.14
N PRO A 35 1.81 -7.07 14.70
CA PRO A 35 2.49 -6.97 13.41
C PRO A 35 1.55 -6.90 12.20
N LEU A 36 0.45 -7.67 12.20
CA LEU A 36 -0.51 -7.67 11.10
C LEU A 36 -1.17 -6.29 10.95
N ALA A 37 -1.71 -5.75 12.04
CA ALA A 37 -2.33 -4.43 12.04
C ALA A 37 -1.32 -3.33 11.65
N TYR A 38 -0.09 -3.41 12.17
CA TYR A 38 0.97 -2.46 11.86
C TYR A 38 1.35 -2.48 10.37
N SER A 39 1.44 -3.67 9.78
CA SER A 39 1.72 -3.85 8.35
C SER A 39 0.65 -3.25 7.44
N TYR A 40 -0.63 -3.49 7.74
CA TYR A 40 -1.74 -2.86 7.00
C TYR A 40 -1.75 -1.35 7.17
N LEU A 41 -1.51 -0.85 8.38
CA LEU A 41 -1.47 0.60 8.65
C LEU A 41 -0.36 1.29 7.86
N VAL A 42 0.86 0.76 7.89
CA VAL A 42 2.01 1.34 7.19
C VAL A 42 1.79 1.32 5.67
N ASN A 43 1.37 0.18 5.11
CA ASN A 43 1.12 0.09 3.67
C ASN A 43 -0.03 0.99 3.21
N HIS A 44 -1.10 1.09 4.00
CA HIS A 44 -2.22 1.97 3.72
C HIS A 44 -1.82 3.44 3.79
N ALA A 45 -1.06 3.84 4.81
CA ALA A 45 -0.56 5.21 4.95
C ALA A 45 0.36 5.60 3.81
N LEU A 46 1.31 4.74 3.43
CA LEU A 46 2.23 5.00 2.31
C LEU A 46 1.47 5.12 0.99
N ALA A 47 0.53 4.22 0.71
CA ALA A 47 -0.30 4.29 -0.49
C ALA A 47 -1.16 5.56 -0.53
N ALA A 48 -1.72 5.99 0.62
CA ALA A 48 -2.46 7.23 0.71
C ALA A 48 -1.56 8.45 0.41
N VAL A 49 -0.34 8.46 0.94
CA VAL A 49 0.65 9.53 0.69
C VAL A 49 1.07 9.55 -0.79
N ILE A 50 1.45 8.40 -1.36
CA ILE A 50 1.83 8.28 -2.78
C ILE A 50 0.71 8.79 -3.67
N PHE A 51 -0.53 8.32 -3.45
CA PHE A 51 -1.66 8.78 -4.24
C PHE A 51 -1.94 10.28 -4.06
N ALA A 52 -1.82 10.83 -2.85
CA ALA A 52 -1.99 12.26 -2.63
C ALA A 52 -0.97 13.08 -3.45
N PHE A 53 0.28 12.64 -3.48
CA PHE A 53 1.34 13.24 -4.31
C PHE A 53 1.01 13.16 -5.80
N LEU A 54 0.67 11.96 -6.31
CA LEU A 54 0.31 11.75 -7.71
C LEU A 54 -0.91 12.58 -8.11
N PHE A 55 -1.95 12.57 -7.28
CA PHE A 55 -3.19 13.29 -7.53
C PHE A 55 -2.95 14.81 -7.57
N ARG A 56 -2.06 15.34 -6.73
CA ARG A 56 -1.67 16.77 -6.79
C ARG A 56 -0.92 17.09 -8.07
N TRP A 57 0.03 16.25 -8.48
CA TRP A 57 0.93 16.51 -9.60
C TRP A 57 0.35 16.18 -10.98
N ARG A 58 -0.75 15.42 -11.05
CA ARG A 58 -1.39 15.01 -12.30
C ARG A 58 -1.60 16.14 -13.30
N ARG A 59 -1.98 17.33 -12.82
CA ARG A 59 -2.31 18.50 -13.65
C ARG A 59 -1.10 19.18 -14.29
N ARG A 60 0.12 18.90 -13.81
CA ARG A 60 1.34 19.61 -14.25
C ARG A 60 2.26 18.73 -15.09
N HIS A 61 2.32 17.42 -14.79
CA HIS A 61 3.29 16.50 -15.38
C HIS A 61 2.73 15.08 -15.57
N ILE A 62 1.61 14.93 -16.30
CA ILE A 62 0.96 13.62 -16.50
C ILE A 62 1.89 12.56 -17.10
N GLU A 63 2.76 12.96 -18.03
CA GLU A 63 3.74 12.07 -18.67
C GLU A 63 4.74 11.45 -17.67
N LYS A 64 4.98 12.11 -16.54
CA LYS A 64 5.92 11.65 -15.50
C LYS A 64 5.24 10.90 -14.36
N LEU A 65 3.90 10.83 -14.34
CA LEU A 65 3.17 10.23 -13.23
C LEU A 65 3.48 8.74 -13.05
N GLY A 66 3.67 8.00 -14.16
CA GLY A 66 4.08 6.60 -14.10
C GLY A 66 5.43 6.41 -13.41
N PHE A 67 6.41 7.27 -13.72
CA PHE A 67 7.74 7.25 -13.08
C PHE A 67 7.67 7.61 -11.59
N LEU A 68 6.90 8.64 -11.24
CA LEU A 68 6.68 9.02 -9.83
C LEU A 68 6.01 7.87 -9.05
N PHE A 69 5.05 7.19 -9.66
CA PHE A 69 4.40 6.04 -9.05
C PHE A 69 5.38 4.90 -8.82
N MET A 70 6.17 4.52 -9.83
CA MET A 70 7.16 3.45 -9.68
C MET A 70 8.20 3.78 -8.60
N ALA A 71 8.67 5.03 -8.53
CA ALA A 71 9.57 5.46 -7.47
C ALA A 71 8.91 5.40 -6.09
N GLY A 72 7.64 5.85 -5.97
CA GLY A 72 6.88 5.80 -4.73
C GLY A 72 6.63 4.37 -4.25
N THR A 73 6.20 3.46 -5.12
CA THR A 73 6.01 2.04 -4.77
C THR A 73 7.33 1.35 -4.48
N GLY A 74 8.41 1.72 -5.17
CA GLY A 74 9.76 1.24 -4.86
C GLY A 74 10.22 1.66 -3.47
N LEU A 75 9.96 2.89 -3.06
CA LEU A 75 10.23 3.35 -1.69
C LEU A 75 9.34 2.63 -0.66
N LYS A 76 8.07 2.39 -0.99
CA LYS A 76 7.17 1.57 -0.15
C LYS A 76 7.71 0.16 0.04
N PHE A 77 8.24 -0.46 -1.01
CA PHE A 77 8.93 -1.74 -0.94
C PHE A 77 10.18 -1.68 -0.05
N LEU A 78 11.02 -0.64 -0.19
CA LEU A 78 12.20 -0.45 0.67
C LEU A 78 11.85 -0.27 2.15
N THR A 79 10.64 0.21 2.46
CA THR A 79 10.17 0.33 3.84
C THR A 79 10.15 -1.01 4.56
N PHE A 80 9.97 -2.13 3.85
CA PHE A 80 10.12 -3.47 4.42
C PHE A 80 11.50 -3.65 5.06
N PHE A 81 12.56 -3.35 4.32
CA PHE A 81 13.94 -3.57 4.78
C PHE A 81 14.34 -2.65 5.93
N ILE A 82 13.77 -1.45 5.99
CA ILE A 82 14.12 -0.45 7.00
C ILE A 82 13.33 -0.68 8.29
N VAL A 83 12.03 -0.99 8.18
CA VAL A 83 11.10 -0.98 9.33
C VAL A 83 10.76 -2.39 9.82
N PHE A 84 10.54 -3.35 8.92
CA PHE A 84 10.03 -4.67 9.27
C PHE A 84 11.14 -5.72 9.38
N TYR A 85 12.06 -5.74 8.42
CA TYR A 85 13.13 -6.73 8.33
C TYR A 85 14.00 -6.84 9.59
N PRO A 86 14.39 -5.74 10.28
CA PRO A 86 15.17 -5.86 11.52
C PRO A 86 14.40 -6.56 12.64
N SER A 87 13.07 -6.38 12.68
CA SER A 87 12.22 -7.00 13.70
C SER A 87 11.86 -8.45 13.35
N PHE A 88 11.59 -8.73 12.07
CA PHE A 88 11.19 -10.06 11.58
C PHE A 88 12.36 -11.03 11.43
N ARG A 89 13.59 -10.56 11.60
CA ARG A 89 14.80 -11.39 11.58
C ARG A 89 15.56 -11.30 12.90
N ALA A 90 14.88 -10.93 13.98
CA ALA A 90 15.50 -10.77 15.29
C ALA A 90 16.02 -12.11 15.86
N ASP A 91 15.42 -13.22 15.44
CA ASP A 91 15.82 -14.60 15.76
C ASP A 91 16.83 -15.20 14.75
N GLY A 92 17.23 -14.44 13.73
CA GLY A 92 18.23 -14.81 12.73
C GLY A 92 17.65 -15.33 11.41
N GLU A 93 16.39 -15.72 11.39
CA GLU A 93 15.69 -16.24 10.20
C GLU A 93 14.50 -15.36 9.83
N LEU A 94 14.13 -15.32 8.55
CA LEU A 94 12.90 -14.65 8.11
C LEU A 94 11.94 -15.72 7.65
N THR A 95 10.84 -15.91 8.37
CA THR A 95 9.84 -16.91 7.98
C THR A 95 9.01 -16.43 6.79
N GLN A 96 8.48 -17.38 6.02
CA GLN A 96 7.54 -17.07 4.94
C GLN A 96 6.29 -16.35 5.46
N ALA A 97 5.84 -16.66 6.68
CA ALA A 97 4.69 -16.02 7.30
C ALA A 97 4.95 -14.53 7.55
N GLU A 98 6.11 -14.17 8.11
CA GLU A 98 6.51 -12.79 8.35
C GLU A 98 6.71 -12.01 7.05
N PHE A 99 7.28 -12.64 6.03
CA PHE A 99 7.35 -12.03 4.70
C PHE A 99 5.94 -11.72 4.17
N LEU A 100 5.03 -12.69 4.16
CA LEU A 100 3.66 -12.50 3.68
C LEU A 100 2.87 -11.50 4.53
N LEU A 101 3.21 -11.37 5.81
CA LEU A 101 2.61 -10.38 6.72
C LEU A 101 2.79 -8.95 6.21
N PHE A 102 3.94 -8.64 5.59
CA PHE A 102 4.17 -7.35 4.93
C PHE A 102 3.70 -7.32 3.47
N PHE A 103 3.99 -8.39 2.72
CA PHE A 103 3.86 -8.35 1.26
C PHE A 103 2.42 -8.47 0.74
N VAL A 104 1.52 -9.08 1.51
CA VAL A 104 0.08 -9.12 1.16
C VAL A 104 -0.55 -7.72 1.20
N PRO A 105 -0.50 -6.95 2.31
CA PRO A 105 -1.04 -5.59 2.32
C PRO A 105 -0.31 -4.65 1.34
N TYR A 106 0.99 -4.85 1.12
CA TYR A 106 1.74 -4.15 0.07
C TYR A 106 1.12 -4.40 -1.31
N ALA A 107 0.93 -5.66 -1.72
CA ALA A 107 0.39 -6.01 -3.02
C ALA A 107 -1.03 -5.46 -3.22
N LEU A 108 -1.90 -5.62 -2.22
CA LEU A 108 -3.28 -5.15 -2.25
C LEU A 108 -3.36 -3.63 -2.43
N SER A 109 -2.61 -2.87 -1.63
CA SER A 109 -2.59 -1.41 -1.74
C SER A 109 -1.99 -0.94 -3.08
N THR A 110 -0.90 -1.56 -3.54
CA THR A 110 -0.28 -1.26 -4.83
C THR A 110 -1.22 -1.54 -6.01
N LEU A 111 -2.02 -2.61 -5.94
CA LEU A 111 -3.03 -2.91 -6.96
C LEU A 111 -4.08 -1.79 -7.05
N VAL A 112 -4.59 -1.33 -5.91
CA VAL A 112 -5.54 -0.20 -5.86
C VAL A 112 -4.92 1.06 -6.45
N GLU A 113 -3.69 1.40 -6.06
CA GLU A 113 -2.95 2.54 -6.62
C GLU A 113 -2.80 2.43 -8.14
N THR A 114 -2.43 1.26 -8.64
CA THR A 114 -2.21 0.99 -10.06
C THR A 114 -3.50 1.17 -10.87
N VAL A 115 -4.61 0.60 -10.40
CA VAL A 115 -5.93 0.72 -11.07
C VAL A 115 -6.38 2.17 -11.13
N PHE A 116 -6.20 2.93 -10.05
CA PHE A 116 -6.60 4.34 -10.03
C PHE A 116 -5.66 5.23 -10.85
N LEU A 117 -4.35 4.95 -10.84
CA LEU A 117 -3.40 5.64 -11.69
C LEU A 117 -3.71 5.41 -13.18
N ALA A 118 -3.97 4.17 -13.59
CA ALA A 118 -4.36 3.85 -14.96
C ALA A 118 -5.63 4.62 -15.38
N ARG A 119 -6.60 4.78 -14.47
CA ARG A 119 -7.80 5.61 -14.71
C ARG A 119 -7.52 7.10 -14.79
N ILE A 120 -6.50 7.60 -14.10
CA ILE A 120 -6.06 9.01 -14.22
C ILE A 120 -5.40 9.22 -15.57
N LEU A 121 -4.53 8.30 -16.00
CA LEU A 121 -3.80 8.38 -17.27
C LEU A 121 -4.70 8.20 -18.49
N ASN A 122 -5.66 7.25 -18.45
CA ASN A 122 -6.57 6.99 -19.59
C ASN A 122 -7.71 8.01 -19.75
N ARG A 123 -7.82 9.01 -18.87
CA ARG A 123 -8.89 10.02 -18.89
C ARG A 123 -8.39 11.43 -19.23
N GLU A 124 -7.14 11.54 -19.63
CA GLU A 124 -6.64 12.64 -20.44
C GLU A 124 -6.44 12.15 -21.87
#